data_AF-A0A820RLP3-F1
#
_entry.id   AF-A0A820RLP3-F1
#
_cell.length_a   1.000
_cell.length_b   1.000
_cell.length_c   1.000
_cell.angle_alpha   90.00
_cell.angle_beta   90.00
_cell.angle_gamma   90.00
#
_symmetry.space_group_name_H-M   'P 1'
#
loop_
_entity.id
_entity.type
_entity.pdbx_description
1 polymer ?
#
loop_
_entity_poly.entity_id
_entity_poly.type
_entity_poly.pdbx_seq_one_letter_code
_entity_poly.pdbx_strand_id
1 'polypeptide(L)'
;MHDAEFPYDVQWTDIDAMSSHLDYTYDKINFNGLPDLVRALQAEGKHYVNIIDPGISSTQPSGTYPPYDDGLKKAIFMTKFNSTEPIIGKVWPGLTAFPDFTNE
;
A
#
# COMPACT_ATOMS: atom_id res chain seq x y z
N MET A 1 -22.63 -5.54 13.16
CA MET A 1 -21.91 -4.89 14.28
C MET A 1 -22.71 -3.71 14.81
N HIS A 2 -22.94 -2.66 14.02
CA HIS A 2 -23.71 -1.48 14.45
C HIS A 2 -25.16 -1.80 14.85
N ASP A 3 -25.97 -2.34 13.94
CA ASP A 3 -27.41 -2.62 14.20
C ASP A 3 -27.66 -3.64 15.31
N ALA A 4 -26.66 -4.49 15.58
CA ALA A 4 -26.70 -5.49 16.64
C ALA A 4 -26.06 -4.98 17.95
N GLU A 5 -25.72 -3.69 18.02
CA GLU A 5 -25.12 -3.02 19.18
C GLU A 5 -23.84 -3.68 19.71
N PHE A 6 -23.08 -4.33 18.83
CA PHE A 6 -21.77 -4.86 19.20
C PHE A 6 -20.72 -3.73 19.20
N PRO A 7 -19.95 -3.56 20.29
CA PRO A 7 -18.87 -2.58 20.35
C PRO A 7 -17.84 -2.81 19.25
N TYR A 8 -17.44 -1.72 18.59
CA TYR A 8 -16.53 -1.74 17.46
C TYR A 8 -15.99 -0.34 17.16
N ASP A 9 -14.67 -0.19 17.26
CA ASP A 9 -13.98 1.10 17.16
C ASP A 9 -13.22 1.28 15.84
N VAL A 10 -12.80 0.20 15.17
CA VAL A 10 -11.85 0.28 14.05
C VAL A 10 -12.22 -0.64 12.89
N GLN A 11 -12.37 -0.08 11.69
CA GLN A 11 -12.46 -0.85 10.44
C GLN A 11 -11.08 -1.15 9.89
N TRP A 12 -10.83 -2.42 9.60
CA TRP A 12 -9.61 -2.88 8.95
C TRP A 12 -9.89 -3.30 7.52
N THR A 13 -9.00 -3.01 6.59
CA THR A 13 -9.04 -3.59 5.24
C THR A 13 -7.69 -4.18 4.88
N ASP A 14 -7.74 -5.36 4.28
CA ASP A 14 -6.59 -6.07 3.76
C ASP A 14 -6.27 -5.64 2.31
N ILE A 15 -5.37 -6.37 1.65
CA ILE A 15 -4.82 -6.09 0.31
C ILE A 15 -5.87 -5.92 -0.79
N ASP A 16 -7.08 -6.47 -0.61
CA ASP A 16 -8.17 -6.39 -1.60
C ASP A 16 -8.61 -4.94 -1.86
N ALA A 17 -8.38 -4.03 -0.90
CA ALA A 17 -8.69 -2.61 -1.08
C ALA A 17 -7.79 -1.93 -2.12
N MET A 18 -6.61 -2.48 -2.39
CA MET A 18 -5.59 -1.88 -3.27
C MET A 18 -5.86 -2.20 -4.74
N SER A 19 -5.53 -1.27 -5.64
CA SER A 19 -5.60 -1.53 -7.08
C SER A 19 -4.47 -2.49 -7.48
N SER A 20 -4.82 -3.69 -7.94
CA SER A 20 -3.85 -4.72 -8.32
C SER A 20 -2.80 -5.03 -7.22
N HIS A 21 -3.20 -4.93 -5.95
CA HIS A 21 -2.33 -5.13 -4.77
C HIS A 21 -1.14 -4.16 -4.70
N LEU A 22 -1.24 -2.97 -5.31
CA LEU A 22 -0.22 -1.93 -5.26
C LEU A 22 -0.42 -1.06 -4.01
N ASP A 23 0.59 -1.00 -3.14
CA ASP A 23 0.58 -0.09 -2.00
C ASP A 23 0.32 1.36 -2.42
N TYR A 24 -0.29 2.13 -1.52
CA TYR A 24 -0.65 3.55 -1.74
C TYR A 24 -1.66 3.78 -2.87
N THR A 25 -2.38 2.75 -3.29
CA THR A 25 -3.50 2.84 -4.22
C THR A 25 -4.78 2.29 -3.57
N TYR A 26 -5.93 2.54 -4.19
CA TYR A 26 -7.14 1.78 -3.89
C TYR A 26 -7.96 1.50 -5.16
N ASP A 27 -8.65 0.36 -5.19
CA ASP A 27 -9.46 -0.07 -6.32
C ASP A 27 -10.68 0.86 -6.52
N LYS A 28 -10.67 1.59 -7.64
CA LYS A 28 -11.72 2.56 -7.98
C LYS A 28 -13.02 1.93 -8.48
N ILE A 29 -13.07 0.61 -8.67
CA ILE A 29 -14.26 -0.13 -9.08
C ILE A 29 -14.91 -0.74 -7.84
N ASN A 30 -14.19 -1.62 -7.14
CA ASN A 30 -14.75 -2.36 -6.00
C ASN A 30 -14.77 -1.53 -4.70
N PHE A 31 -13.89 -0.54 -4.57
CA PHE A 31 -13.75 0.32 -3.38
C PHE A 31 -13.97 1.81 -3.73
N ASN A 32 -14.83 2.10 -4.71
CA ASN A 32 -15.03 3.46 -5.23
C ASN A 32 -15.42 4.52 -4.18
N GLY A 33 -16.17 4.14 -3.14
CA GLY A 33 -16.64 4.98 -2.03
C GLY A 33 -15.76 4.94 -0.79
N LEU A 34 -14.56 4.33 -0.85
CA LEU A 34 -13.68 4.19 0.30
C LEU A 34 -13.41 5.53 1.03
N PRO A 35 -13.14 6.67 0.33
CA PRO A 35 -12.96 7.94 1.02
C PRO A 35 -14.20 8.42 1.81
N ASP A 36 -15.41 8.17 1.29
CA ASP A 36 -16.66 8.51 1.98
C ASP A 36 -16.89 7.62 3.20
N LEU A 37 -16.59 6.32 3.08
CA LEU A 37 -16.64 5.38 4.19
C LEU A 37 -15.72 5.83 5.33
N VAL A 38 -14.47 6.19 5.03
CA VAL A 38 -13.52 6.65 6.06
C VAL A 38 -14.02 7.93 6.74
N ARG A 39 -14.59 8.87 5.99
CA ARG A 39 -15.21 10.09 6.56
C ARG A 39 -16.38 9.77 7.48
N ALA A 40 -17.24 8.83 7.09
CA ALA A 40 -18.39 8.41 7.90
C ALA A 40 -17.93 7.76 9.22
N LEU A 41 -16.94 6.85 9.16
CA LEU A 41 -16.35 6.24 10.36
C LEU A 41 -15.79 7.30 11.31
N GLN A 42 -15.02 8.27 10.78
CA GLN A 42 -14.45 9.36 11.58
C GLN A 42 -15.52 10.25 12.21
N ALA A 43 -16.62 10.54 11.52
CA ALA A 43 -17.74 11.32 12.05
C ALA A 43 -18.45 10.61 13.22
N GLU A 44 -18.39 9.28 13.26
CA GLU A 44 -18.90 8.45 14.36
C GLU A 44 -17.87 8.22 15.48
N GLY A 45 -16.69 8.84 15.41
CA GLY A 45 -15.60 8.65 16.38
C GLY A 45 -14.84 7.33 16.23
N LYS A 46 -14.99 6.65 15.09
CA LYS A 46 -14.28 5.40 14.76
C LYS A 46 -13.04 5.66 13.93
N HIS A 47 -12.19 4.64 13.85
CA HIS A 47 -10.94 4.67 13.10
C HIS A 47 -10.97 3.72 11.90
N TYR A 48 -10.06 3.94 10.96
CA TYR A 48 -9.84 3.08 9.81
C TYR A 48 -8.35 2.75 9.71
N VAL A 49 -8.04 1.48 9.49
CA VAL A 49 -6.67 0.97 9.33
C VAL A 49 -6.61 0.11 8.07
N ASN A 50 -5.71 0.43 7.16
CA ASN A 50 -5.39 -0.41 6.02
C ASN A 50 -4.04 -1.11 6.24
N ILE A 51 -3.87 -2.28 5.64
CA ILE A 51 -2.56 -2.90 5.49
C ILE A 51 -1.67 -2.06 4.54
N ILE A 52 -0.36 -2.12 4.75
CA ILE A 52 0.69 -1.66 3.84
C ILE A 52 1.80 -2.72 3.85
N ASP A 53 2.26 -3.13 2.68
CA ASP A 53 3.34 -4.09 2.53
C ASP A 53 4.69 -3.39 2.30
N PRO A 54 5.83 -4.07 2.57
CA PRO A 54 7.14 -3.52 2.24
C PRO A 54 7.53 -3.73 0.76
N GLY A 55 6.82 -4.58 0.02
CA GLY A 55 7.18 -4.95 -1.36
C GLY A 55 6.59 -3.99 -2.40
N ILE A 56 7.41 -3.13 -2.99
CA ILE A 56 6.96 -2.14 -3.98
C ILE A 56 7.07 -2.72 -5.40
N SER A 57 5.94 -2.80 -6.12
CA SER A 57 5.90 -3.32 -7.50
C SER A 57 6.90 -2.61 -8.41
N SER A 58 7.72 -3.40 -9.11
CA SER A 58 8.83 -2.94 -9.95
C SER A 58 8.54 -3.02 -11.45
N THR A 59 7.34 -3.44 -11.82
CA THR A 59 6.97 -3.74 -13.22
C THR A 59 6.00 -2.74 -13.83
N GLN A 60 5.61 -1.71 -13.08
CA GLN A 60 4.74 -0.66 -13.60
C GLN A 60 5.50 0.18 -14.64
N PRO A 61 4.83 0.69 -15.69
CA PRO A 61 5.44 1.63 -16.62
C PRO A 61 6.07 2.82 -15.89
N SER A 62 7.21 3.31 -16.38
CA SER A 62 7.87 4.46 -15.75
C SER A 62 6.95 5.68 -15.73
N GLY A 63 6.85 6.33 -14.57
CA GLY A 63 6.01 7.51 -14.36
C GLY A 63 4.55 7.21 -14.00
N THR A 64 4.15 5.93 -13.89
CA THR A 64 2.77 5.56 -13.53
C THR A 64 2.63 5.05 -12.09
N TYR A 65 3.74 4.77 -11.40
CA TYR A 65 3.71 4.28 -10.02
C TYR A 65 4.76 5.01 -9.17
N PRO A 66 4.40 6.19 -8.63
CA PRO A 66 5.31 7.04 -7.87
C PRO A 66 6.08 6.34 -6.73
N PRO A 67 5.50 5.41 -5.95
CA PRO A 67 6.26 4.70 -4.92
C PRO A 67 7.52 4.02 -5.45
N TYR A 68 7.47 3.43 -6.65
CA TYR A 68 8.64 2.83 -7.27
C TYR A 68 9.55 3.87 -7.94
N ASP A 69 8.98 4.77 -8.74
CA ASP A 69 9.75 5.78 -9.48
C ASP A 69 10.55 6.69 -8.52
N ASP A 70 9.93 7.15 -7.44
CA ASP A 70 10.58 8.01 -6.45
C ASP A 70 11.55 7.22 -5.56
N GLY A 71 11.24 5.95 -5.28
CA GLY A 71 12.16 5.06 -4.57
C GLY A 71 13.48 4.85 -5.33
N LEU A 72 13.41 4.71 -6.66
CA LEU A 72 14.60 4.66 -7.52
C LEU A 72 15.38 5.98 -7.49
N LYS A 73 14.69 7.12 -7.65
CA LYS A 73 15.34 8.46 -7.64
C LYS A 73 16.06 8.75 -6.32
N LYS A 74 15.49 8.30 -5.20
CA LYS A 74 16.05 8.49 -3.87
C LYS A 74 17.02 7.39 -3.44
N ALA A 75 17.23 6.37 -4.27
CA ALA A 75 18.09 5.22 -3.98
C ALA A 75 17.79 4.54 -2.63
N ILE A 76 16.51 4.36 -2.30
CA ILE A 76 16.07 3.80 -1.00
C ILE A 76 15.87 2.28 -1.01
N PHE A 77 15.96 1.61 -2.17
CA PHE A 77 15.76 0.16 -2.23
C PHE A 77 17.03 -0.60 -1.82
N MET A 78 16.86 -1.75 -1.16
CA MET A 78 17.94 -2.70 -0.95
C MET A 78 18.57 -3.11 -2.29
N THR A 79 19.89 -3.05 -2.38
CA THR A 79 20.63 -3.34 -3.62
C THR A 79 21.38 -4.68 -3.58
N LYS A 80 21.72 -5.19 -4.76
CA LYS A 80 22.58 -6.37 -4.88
C LYS A 80 23.98 -6.05 -4.33
N PHE A 81 24.69 -7.08 -3.86
CA PHE A 81 26.06 -6.92 -3.35
C PHE A 81 26.96 -6.21 -4.39
N ASN A 82 27.65 -5.14 -3.96
CA ASN A 82 28.51 -4.30 -4.80
C ASN A 82 27.81 -3.73 -6.05
N SER A 83 26.52 -3.40 -5.98
CA SER A 83 25.76 -2.79 -7.08
C SER A 83 24.80 -1.71 -6.57
N THR A 84 24.36 -0.82 -7.47
CA THR A 84 23.26 0.13 -7.24
C THR A 84 21.91 -0.41 -7.74
N GLU A 85 21.89 -1.60 -8.33
CA GLU A 85 20.66 -2.23 -8.80
C GLU A 85 19.85 -2.79 -7.62
N PRO A 86 18.54 -2.50 -7.54
CA PRO A 86 17.67 -3.11 -6.54
C PRO A 86 17.67 -4.64 -6.62
N ILE A 87 17.57 -5.30 -5.46
CA ILE A 87 17.19 -6.70 -5.38
C ILE A 87 15.70 -6.80 -5.72
N ILE A 88 15.34 -7.73 -6.61
CA ILE A 88 13.96 -7.98 -7.03
C ILE A 88 13.49 -9.33 -6.49
N GLY A 89 12.43 -9.31 -5.68
CA GLY A 89 11.72 -10.49 -5.22
C GLY A 89 10.33 -10.61 -5.84
N LYS A 90 9.44 -11.37 -5.21
CA LYS A 90 8.05 -11.55 -5.66
C LYS A 90 7.09 -11.60 -4.47
N VAL A 91 6.05 -10.75 -4.51
CA VAL A 91 4.97 -10.64 -3.51
C VAL A 91 3.63 -10.44 -4.26
N TRP A 92 2.56 -10.01 -3.59
CA TRP A 92 1.21 -9.83 -4.12
C TRP A 92 1.12 -9.05 -5.45
N PRO A 93 1.80 -7.90 -5.64
CA PRO A 93 1.76 -7.18 -6.91
C PRO A 93 2.72 -7.73 -7.97
N GLY A 94 3.28 -8.93 -7.77
CA GLY A 94 4.26 -9.54 -8.67
C GLY A 94 5.69 -9.20 -8.27
N LEU A 95 6.53 -8.83 -9.24
CA LEU A 95 7.95 -8.56 -8.99
C LEU A 95 8.13 -7.24 -8.23
N THR A 96 8.89 -7.27 -7.15
CA THR A 96 8.95 -6.18 -6.17
C THR A 96 10.37 -5.83 -5.77
N ALA A 97 10.63 -4.54 -5.59
CA ALA A 97 11.79 -4.04 -4.86
C ALA A 97 11.41 -3.78 -3.39
N PHE A 98 12.39 -3.78 -2.50
CA PHE A 98 12.17 -3.66 -1.05
C PHE A 98 12.90 -2.43 -0.53
N PRO A 99 12.21 -1.44 0.06
CA PRO A 99 12.86 -0.32 0.74
C PRO A 99 13.79 -0.82 1.84
N ASP A 100 14.96 -0.21 1.94
CA ASP A 100 15.87 -0.36 3.06
C ASP A 100 15.45 0.61 4.15
N PHE A 101 14.69 0.13 5.13
CA PHE A 101 14.23 0.94 6.26
C PHE A 101 15.36 1.34 7.23
N THR A 102 16.61 0.95 6.98
CA THR A 102 17.79 1.40 7.72
C THR A 102 18.51 2.57 7.06
N ASN A 103 18.09 2.96 5.85
CA ASN A 103 18.62 4.08 5.07
C ASN A 103 17.95 5.39 5.50
N GLU A 104 18.76 6.42 5.82
CA GLU A 104 18.31 7.73 6.34
C GLU A 104 18.03 8.78 5.25
#